data_AF-A0A8T7CQ18-F1
#
_entry.id   AF-A0A8T7CQ18-F1
#
_cell.length_a   1.000
_cell.length_b   1.000
_cell.length_c   1.000
_cell.angle_alpha   90.00
_cell.angle_beta   90.00
_cell.angle_gamma   90.00
#
_symmetry.space_group_name_H-M   'P 1'
#
loop_
_entity.id
_entity.type
_entity.pdbx_description
1 polymer ?
#
loop_
_entity_poly.entity_id
_entity_poly.type
_entity_poly.pdbx_seq_one_letter_code
_entity_poly.pdbx_strand_id
1 'polypeptide(L)'
;TFTVLIGILGFFVLEKMVLWRHCHSHDCEVHGEEHAHGHGEDKARGMMILIGDGMHNMVDGVLIAAAFLTDFHLGVVTSIAVATHEIPQELGDFSILLHSGYSRMKALIFNVLASLTTVIGGVAAYYSLQDTQGAVPYVLAVAAASFIYIAVADLIPSLHRRTEVRVSLQQISLISLGVITIYMAHSTLH
;
A
#
# COMPACT_ATOMS: atom_id res chain seq x y z
N THR A 1 -6.36 1.57 19.96
CA THR A 1 -5.02 2.13 20.24
C THR A 1 -3.95 1.06 20.43
N PHE A 2 -4.10 0.11 21.36
CA PHE A 2 -3.09 -0.94 21.57
C PHE A 2 -2.87 -1.84 20.33
N THR A 3 -3.95 -2.23 19.65
CA THR A 3 -3.88 -3.01 18.39
C THR A 3 -3.11 -2.28 17.29
N VAL A 4 -3.27 -0.96 17.17
CA VAL A 4 -2.55 -0.14 16.18
C VAL A 4 -1.05 -0.16 16.48
N LEU A 5 -0.65 0.01 17.74
CA LEU A 5 0.75 -0.03 18.14
C LEU A 5 1.39 -1.40 17.89
N ILE A 6 0.69 -2.49 18.21
CA ILE A 6 1.13 -3.86 17.88
C ILE A 6 1.26 -4.03 16.36
N GLY A 7 0.30 -3.53 15.59
CA GLY A 7 0.36 -3.56 14.13
C GLY A 7 1.60 -2.85 13.59
N ILE A 8 1.87 -1.62 14.06
CA ILE A 8 3.05 -0.83 13.67
C ILE A 8 4.34 -1.59 14.00
N LEU A 9 4.44 -2.16 15.21
CA LEU A 9 5.60 -2.96 15.61
C LEU A 9 5.74 -4.21 14.73
N GLY A 10 4.62 -4.85 14.38
CA GLY A 10 4.57 -6.00 13.48
C GLY A 10 5.12 -5.65 12.10
N PHE A 11 4.65 -4.55 11.49
CA PHE A 11 5.15 -4.09 10.19
C PHE A 11 6.64 -3.73 10.24
N PHE A 12 7.10 -3.09 11.32
CA PHE A 12 8.52 -2.84 11.53
C PHE A 12 9.36 -4.12 11.56
N VAL A 13 8.91 -5.13 12.31
CA VAL A 13 9.59 -6.44 12.36
C VAL A 13 9.58 -7.11 10.99
N LEU A 14 8.46 -7.09 10.28
CA LEU A 14 8.35 -7.65 8.93
C LEU A 14 9.34 -6.98 7.97
N GLU A 15 9.40 -5.66 7.94
CA GLU A 15 10.38 -4.92 7.11
C GLU A 15 11.81 -5.31 7.48
N LYS A 16 12.15 -5.36 8.78
CA LYS A 16 13.48 -5.79 9.22
C LYS A 16 13.82 -7.20 8.79
N MET A 17 12.87 -8.13 8.83
CA MET A 17 13.08 -9.50 8.36
C MET A 17 13.33 -9.55 6.84
N VAL A 18 12.59 -8.76 6.06
CA VAL A 18 12.78 -8.67 4.59
C VAL A 18 14.15 -8.08 4.27
N LEU A 19 14.52 -6.96 4.88
CA LEU A 19 15.82 -6.31 4.69
C LEU A 19 16.99 -7.20 5.13
N TRP A 20 16.84 -7.89 6.26
CA TRP A 20 17.87 -8.82 6.74
C TRP A 20 18.08 -9.99 5.78
N ARG A 21 17.00 -10.54 5.21
CA ARG A 21 17.08 -11.65 4.25
C ARG A 21 17.70 -11.23 2.92
N HIS A 22 17.37 -10.03 2.43
CA HIS A 22 17.99 -9.48 1.22
C HIS A 22 19.48 -9.16 1.41
N CYS A 23 19.93 -8.79 2.61
CA CYS A 23 21.36 -8.58 2.90
C CYS A 23 22.20 -9.88 2.96
N HIS A 24 21.59 -11.06 2.92
CA HIS A 24 22.31 -12.34 2.98
C HIS A 24 22.33 -13.12 1.65
N SER A 25 21.55 -12.71 0.64
CA SER A 25 21.51 -13.37 -0.66
C SER A 25 22.06 -12.45 -1.76
N HIS A 26 23.39 -12.46 -1.94
CA HIS A 26 24.15 -11.85 -3.05
C HIS A 26 23.90 -10.35 -3.35
N ASP A 27 24.98 -9.56 -3.15
CA ASP A 27 25.18 -8.15 -3.51
C ASP A 27 24.24 -7.10 -2.88
N CYS A 28 24.79 -6.39 -1.87
CA CYS A 28 24.15 -5.26 -1.20
C CYS A 28 24.32 -3.95 -1.99
N GLU A 29 23.20 -3.32 -2.40
CA GLU A 29 23.16 -1.98 -3.03
C GLU A 29 23.69 -0.83 -2.15
N VAL A 30 24.09 -1.10 -0.90
CA VAL A 30 24.69 -0.11 0.01
C VAL A 30 26.20 0.01 -0.17
N HIS A 31 26.85 -0.90 -0.91
CA HIS A 31 28.27 -0.83 -1.23
C HIS A 31 28.51 -0.82 -2.74
N GLY A 32 28.77 0.37 -3.28
CA GLY A 32 29.82 0.59 -4.30
C GLY A 32 29.60 0.05 -5.72
N GLU A 33 29.60 1.00 -6.64
CA GLU A 33 30.14 0.93 -8.00
C GLU A 33 29.23 0.45 -9.15
N GLU A 34 29.21 1.34 -10.15
CA GLU A 34 28.61 1.25 -11.47
C GLU A 34 29.00 -0.03 -12.21
N HIS A 35 28.18 -1.08 -12.15
CA HIS A 35 28.37 -2.26 -13.00
C HIS A 35 27.09 -2.66 -13.73
N ALA A 36 27.21 -2.67 -15.05
CA ALA A 36 26.21 -2.96 -16.08
C ALA A 36 25.16 -4.02 -15.71
N HIS A 37 23.91 -3.59 -15.53
CA HIS A 37 22.77 -4.45 -15.18
C HIS A 37 22.45 -5.48 -16.27
N GLY A 38 22.49 -6.76 -15.89
CA GLY A 38 21.92 -7.85 -16.66
C GLY A 38 20.41 -7.93 -16.48
N HIS A 39 19.68 -8.24 -17.55
CA HIS A 39 18.22 -8.38 -17.63
C HIS A 39 17.51 -9.24 -16.53
N GLY A 40 18.26 -9.91 -15.65
CA GLY A 40 17.75 -10.72 -14.54
C GLY A 40 17.36 -9.91 -13.30
N GLU A 41 18.12 -8.89 -12.92
CA GLU A 41 17.86 -8.08 -11.71
C GLU A 41 16.60 -7.23 -11.86
N ASP A 42 16.40 -6.63 -13.03
CA ASP A 42 15.24 -5.79 -13.32
C ASP A 42 13.94 -6.60 -13.29
N LYS A 43 13.96 -7.85 -13.76
CA LYS A 43 12.79 -8.75 -13.64
C LYS A 43 12.49 -9.16 -12.20
N ALA A 44 13.51 -9.31 -11.35
CA ALA A 44 13.31 -9.63 -9.94
C ALA A 44 12.63 -8.46 -9.21
N ARG A 45 13.01 -7.21 -9.51
CA ARG A 45 12.35 -6.00 -9.02
C ARG A 45 10.87 -5.95 -9.43
N GLY A 46 10.57 -6.18 -10.72
CA GLY A 46 9.19 -6.23 -11.22
C GLY A 46 8.33 -7.31 -10.55
N MET A 47 8.90 -8.49 -10.26
CA MET A 47 8.20 -9.55 -9.54
C MET A 47 7.92 -9.18 -8.08
N MET A 48 8.87 -8.57 -7.38
CA MET A 48 8.67 -8.14 -5.99
C MET A 48 7.56 -7.11 -5.88
N ILE A 49 7.47 -6.18 -6.83
CA ILE A 49 6.39 -5.20 -6.90
C ILE A 49 5.04 -5.89 -7.05
N LEU A 50 4.89 -6.81 -8.01
CA LEU A 50 3.63 -7.53 -8.21
C LEU A 50 3.16 -8.32 -6.97
N ILE A 51 4.10 -8.92 -6.24
CA ILE A 51 3.77 -9.65 -5.00
C ILE A 51 3.36 -8.68 -3.89
N GLY A 52 4.12 -7.59 -3.72
CA GLY A 52 3.81 -6.56 -2.72
C GLY A 52 2.46 -5.91 -2.99
N ASP A 53 2.24 -5.51 -4.23
CA ASP A 53 0.99 -4.90 -4.70
C ASP A 53 -0.20 -5.87 -4.55
N GLY A 54 -0.06 -7.14 -4.94
CA GLY A 54 -1.10 -8.14 -4.70
C GLY A 54 -1.42 -8.39 -3.21
N MET A 55 -0.45 -8.24 -2.31
CA MET A 55 -0.74 -8.31 -0.87
C MET A 55 -1.43 -7.04 -0.37
N HIS A 56 -1.01 -5.87 -0.87
CA HIS A 56 -1.61 -4.56 -0.56
C HIS A 56 -3.09 -4.54 -0.96
N ASN A 57 -3.36 -4.83 -2.23
CA ASN A 57 -4.67 -4.91 -2.83
C ASN A 57 -5.59 -5.87 -2.05
N MET A 58 -5.10 -7.06 -1.67
CA MET A 58 -5.86 -7.97 -0.81
C MET A 58 -6.24 -7.34 0.54
N VAL A 59 -5.34 -6.62 1.20
CA VAL A 59 -5.61 -5.94 2.47
C VAL A 59 -6.63 -4.81 2.29
N ASP A 60 -6.61 -4.09 1.17
CA ASP A 60 -7.63 -3.09 0.85
C ASP A 60 -9.01 -3.70 0.66
N GLY A 61 -9.06 -4.87 0.03
CA GLY A 61 -10.26 -5.68 -0.07
C GLY A 61 -10.86 -5.99 1.30
N VAL A 62 -10.01 -6.46 2.22
CA VAL A 62 -10.40 -6.74 3.61
C VAL A 62 -10.94 -5.48 4.29
N LEU A 63 -10.28 -4.34 4.09
CA LEU A 63 -10.68 -3.05 4.66
C LEU A 63 -12.05 -2.60 4.14
N ILE A 64 -12.28 -2.68 2.82
CA ILE A 64 -13.56 -2.35 2.20
C ILE A 64 -14.68 -3.21 2.76
N ALA A 65 -14.48 -4.53 2.85
CA ALA A 65 -15.47 -5.44 3.41
C ALA A 65 -15.76 -5.16 4.89
N ALA A 66 -14.72 -4.95 5.71
CA ALA A 66 -14.86 -4.60 7.11
C ALA A 66 -15.62 -3.27 7.31
N ALA A 67 -15.38 -2.29 6.44
CA ALA A 67 -16.09 -1.02 6.42
C ALA A 67 -17.59 -1.22 6.11
N PHE A 68 -17.93 -1.98 5.06
CA PHE A 68 -19.33 -2.28 4.71
C PHE A 68 -20.07 -3.10 5.77
N LEU A 69 -19.37 -4.00 6.48
CA LEU A 69 -19.93 -4.74 7.61
C LEU A 69 -20.19 -3.85 8.83
N THR A 70 -19.50 -2.71 8.92
CA THR A 70 -19.68 -1.73 10.00
C THR A 70 -20.80 -0.74 9.67
N ASP A 71 -20.76 -0.12 8.49
CA ASP A 71 -21.76 0.81 7.98
C ASP A 71 -21.66 0.94 6.45
N PHE A 72 -22.81 1.10 5.78
CA PHE A 72 -22.87 1.21 4.32
C PHE A 72 -22.15 2.47 3.79
N HIS A 73 -22.31 3.62 4.45
CA HIS A 73 -21.68 4.86 4.03
C HIS A 73 -20.17 4.81 4.25
N LEU A 74 -19.74 4.25 5.38
CA LEU A 74 -18.31 4.01 5.64
C LEU A 74 -17.70 3.12 4.56
N GLY A 75 -18.41 2.05 4.14
CA GLY A 75 -18.00 1.19 3.03
C GLY A 75 -17.83 1.93 1.70
N VAL A 76 -18.79 2.79 1.34
CA VAL A 76 -18.70 3.62 0.12
C VAL A 76 -17.52 4.59 0.18
N VAL A 77 -17.35 5.32 1.28
CA VAL A 77 -16.23 6.26 1.45
C VAL A 77 -14.88 5.55 1.39
N THR A 78 -14.77 4.42 2.07
CA THR A 78 -13.54 3.60 2.08
C THR A 78 -13.21 3.10 0.67
N SER A 79 -14.22 2.64 -0.08
CA SER A 79 -14.02 2.16 -1.46
C SER A 79 -13.53 3.26 -2.39
N ILE A 80 -14.10 4.46 -2.29
CA ILE A 80 -13.66 5.63 -3.08
C ILE A 80 -12.24 6.03 -2.67
N ALA A 81 -11.94 6.03 -1.37
CA ALA A 81 -10.62 6.38 -0.86
C ALA A 81 -9.54 5.41 -1.36
N VAL A 82 -9.82 4.10 -1.31
CA VAL A 82 -8.96 3.04 -1.88
C VAL A 82 -8.77 3.25 -3.37
N ALA A 83 -9.87 3.32 -4.14
CA ALA A 83 -9.79 3.51 -5.59
C ALA A 83 -8.98 4.76 -5.99
N THR A 84 -9.03 5.81 -5.17
CA THR A 84 -8.31 7.06 -5.44
C THR A 84 -6.79 6.91 -5.30
N HIS A 85 -6.28 6.10 -4.35
CA HIS A 85 -4.83 5.87 -4.21
C HIS A 85 -4.33 4.69 -5.04
N GLU A 86 -5.20 3.74 -5.36
CA GLU A 86 -4.87 2.61 -6.24
C GLU A 86 -4.60 3.05 -7.68
N ILE A 87 -5.38 3.98 -8.24
CA ILE A 87 -5.15 4.43 -9.63
C ILE A 87 -3.72 4.99 -9.83
N PRO A 88 -3.21 5.91 -8.98
CA PRO A 88 -1.82 6.36 -9.05
C PRO A 88 -0.79 5.23 -8.81
N GLN A 89 -1.04 4.34 -7.86
CA GLN A 89 -0.13 3.24 -7.50
C GLN A 89 0.05 2.29 -8.68
N GLU A 90 -1.06 1.82 -9.25
CA GLU A 90 -1.10 0.91 -10.39
C GLU A 90 -0.41 1.52 -11.62
N LEU A 91 -0.60 2.82 -11.89
CA LEU A 91 0.12 3.52 -12.96
C LEU A 91 1.64 3.56 -12.71
N GLY A 92 2.06 3.69 -11.45
CA GLY A 92 3.45 3.59 -11.03
C GLY A 92 4.03 2.20 -11.28
N ASP A 93 3.33 1.16 -10.83
CA ASP A 93 3.76 -0.23 -10.96
C ASP A 93 3.82 -0.67 -12.42
N PHE A 94 2.84 -0.25 -13.23
CA PHE A 94 2.87 -0.44 -14.67
C PHE A 94 4.14 0.17 -15.30
N SER A 95 4.52 1.38 -14.89
CA SER A 95 5.76 2.01 -15.34
C SER A 95 6.98 1.18 -14.93
N ILE A 96 7.05 0.71 -13.68
CA ILE A 96 8.21 -0.07 -13.21
C ILE A 96 8.29 -1.41 -13.95
N LEU A 97 7.17 -2.07 -14.23
CA LEU A 97 7.13 -3.31 -15.00
C LEU A 97 7.65 -3.13 -16.43
N LEU A 98 7.33 -2.00 -17.09
CA LEU A 98 7.90 -1.67 -18.40
C LEU A 98 9.42 -1.51 -18.33
N HIS A 99 9.94 -0.77 -17.33
CA HIS A 99 11.38 -0.62 -17.11
C HIS A 99 12.04 -1.96 -16.74
N SER A 100 11.28 -2.87 -16.14
CA SER A 100 11.70 -4.23 -15.79
C SER A 100 11.74 -5.20 -17.00
N GLY A 101 11.50 -4.70 -18.22
CA GLY A 101 11.57 -5.47 -19.46
C GLY A 101 10.30 -6.26 -19.80
N TYR A 102 9.17 -5.98 -19.14
CA TYR A 102 7.89 -6.55 -19.51
C TYR A 102 7.31 -5.82 -20.74
N SER A 103 6.65 -6.55 -21.63
CA SER A 103 5.89 -5.91 -22.70
C SER A 103 4.66 -5.21 -22.14
N ARG A 104 4.17 -4.15 -22.80
CA ARG A 104 2.99 -3.38 -22.37
C ARG A 104 1.79 -4.25 -21.99
N MET A 105 1.49 -5.25 -22.80
CA MET A 105 0.37 -6.16 -22.52
C MET A 105 0.63 -7.04 -21.29
N LYS A 106 1.85 -7.53 -21.10
CA LYS A 106 2.19 -8.33 -19.92
C LYS A 106 2.15 -7.50 -18.64
N ALA A 107 2.72 -6.28 -18.68
CA ALA A 107 2.68 -5.36 -17.55
C ALA A 107 1.24 -5.04 -17.15
N LEU A 108 0.37 -4.75 -18.13
CA LEU A 108 -1.04 -4.47 -17.86
C LEU A 108 -1.77 -5.68 -17.26
N ILE A 109 -1.58 -6.88 -17.83
CA ILE A 109 -2.23 -8.09 -17.33
C ILE A 109 -1.77 -8.39 -15.90
N PHE A 110 -0.48 -8.27 -15.60
CA PHE A 110 0.01 -8.57 -14.26
C PHE A 110 -0.46 -7.54 -13.22
N ASN A 111 -0.51 -6.25 -13.55
CA ASN A 111 -1.17 -5.25 -12.71
C ASN A 111 -2.61 -5.66 -12.41
N VAL A 112 -3.42 -5.90 -13.45
CA VAL A 112 -4.83 -6.27 -13.26
C VAL A 112 -4.99 -7.53 -12.41
N LEU A 113 -4.11 -8.52 -12.59
CA LEU A 113 -4.11 -9.73 -11.76
C LEU A 113 -3.76 -9.44 -10.31
N ALA A 114 -2.83 -8.51 -10.05
CA ALA A 114 -2.52 -8.04 -8.70
C ALA A 114 -3.72 -7.27 -8.11
N SER A 115 -4.35 -6.34 -8.83
CA SER A 115 -5.54 -5.61 -8.35
C SER A 115 -6.75 -6.49 -8.08
N LEU A 116 -6.90 -7.63 -8.80
CA LEU A 116 -7.98 -8.57 -8.55
C LEU A 116 -7.90 -9.24 -7.18
N THR A 117 -6.73 -9.21 -6.52
CA THR A 117 -6.60 -9.70 -5.14
C THR A 117 -7.44 -8.89 -4.16
N THR A 118 -7.79 -7.63 -4.45
CA THR A 118 -8.74 -6.81 -3.69
C THR A 118 -10.10 -7.48 -3.60
N VAL A 119 -10.57 -8.08 -4.69
CA VAL A 119 -11.83 -8.84 -4.68
C VAL A 119 -11.70 -10.08 -3.81
N ILE A 120 -10.57 -10.78 -3.89
CA ILE A 120 -10.30 -11.99 -3.08
C ILE A 120 -10.31 -11.63 -1.59
N GLY A 121 -9.59 -10.57 -1.20
CA GLY A 121 -9.54 -10.08 0.17
C GLY A 121 -10.91 -9.66 0.69
N GLY A 122 -11.68 -8.92 -0.11
CA GLY A 122 -13.02 -8.47 0.27
C GLY A 122 -14.00 -9.63 0.45
N VAL A 123 -14.02 -10.59 -0.46
CA VAL A 123 -14.86 -11.79 -0.35
C VAL A 123 -14.47 -12.63 0.86
N ALA A 124 -13.16 -12.88 1.05
CA ALA A 124 -12.67 -13.65 2.18
C ALA A 124 -13.02 -12.97 3.53
N ALA A 125 -12.84 -11.65 3.61
CA ALA A 125 -13.18 -10.86 4.79
C ALA A 125 -14.68 -10.84 5.06
N TYR A 126 -15.51 -10.66 4.03
CA TYR A 126 -16.97 -10.66 4.19
C TYR A 126 -17.45 -11.94 4.87
N TYR A 127 -17.08 -13.11 4.32
CA TYR A 127 -17.50 -14.39 4.91
C TYR A 127 -16.83 -14.68 6.26
N SER A 128 -15.58 -14.28 6.48
CA SER A 128 -14.87 -14.58 7.73
C SER A 128 -15.33 -13.67 8.89
N LEU A 129 -15.59 -12.39 8.61
CA LEU A 129 -15.93 -11.37 9.62
C LEU A 129 -17.42 -11.27 9.90
N GLN A 130 -18.29 -11.74 9.00
CA GLN A 130 -19.74 -11.75 9.23
C GLN A 130 -20.10 -12.53 10.51
N ASP A 131 -19.41 -13.65 10.78
CA ASP A 131 -19.63 -14.48 11.97
C ASP A 131 -18.78 -14.04 13.19
N THR A 132 -17.82 -13.13 12.98
CA THR A 132 -16.90 -12.64 14.02
C THR A 132 -16.84 -11.11 14.05
N GLN A 133 -18.00 -10.46 14.20
CA GLN A 133 -18.10 -9.00 14.24
C GLN A 133 -17.20 -8.34 15.30
N GLY A 134 -16.90 -9.02 16.41
CA GLY A 134 -15.96 -8.54 17.42
C GLY A 134 -14.51 -8.40 16.93
N ALA A 135 -14.14 -9.06 15.83
CA ALA A 135 -12.81 -8.98 15.22
C ALA A 135 -12.65 -7.77 14.29
N VAL A 136 -13.76 -7.22 13.77
CA VAL A 136 -13.76 -6.11 12.78
C VAL A 136 -12.92 -4.91 13.24
N PRO A 137 -13.06 -4.39 14.48
CA PRO A 137 -12.24 -3.25 14.92
C PRO A 137 -10.73 -3.55 14.96
N TYR A 138 -10.36 -4.81 15.19
CA TYR A 138 -8.95 -5.21 15.21
C TYR A 138 -8.37 -5.27 13.79
N VAL A 139 -9.14 -5.79 12.83
CA VAL A 139 -8.77 -5.80 11.41
C VAL A 139 -8.59 -4.38 10.89
N LEU A 140 -9.56 -3.49 11.16
CA LEU A 140 -9.46 -2.08 10.80
C LEU A 140 -8.25 -1.41 11.45
N ALA A 141 -7.95 -1.74 12.71
CA ALA A 141 -6.78 -1.20 13.42
C ALA A 141 -5.44 -1.70 12.85
N VAL A 142 -5.36 -2.95 12.40
CA VAL A 142 -4.16 -3.50 11.74
C VAL A 142 -3.98 -2.87 10.36
N ALA A 143 -5.04 -2.67 9.59
CA ALA A 143 -4.98 -1.98 8.31
C ALA A 143 -4.60 -0.49 8.49
N ALA A 144 -5.17 0.20 9.47
CA ALA A 144 -4.73 1.58 9.78
C ALA A 144 -3.24 1.62 10.17
N ALA A 145 -2.76 0.61 10.91
CA ALA A 145 -1.35 0.51 11.27
C ALA A 145 -0.44 0.30 10.05
N SER A 146 -0.87 -0.45 9.02
CA SER A 146 -0.09 -0.63 7.78
C SER A 146 0.09 0.69 7.04
N PHE A 147 -0.99 1.45 6.83
CA PHE A 147 -0.94 2.75 6.17
C PHE A 147 -0.10 3.77 6.93
N ILE A 148 -0.26 3.83 8.26
CA ILE A 148 0.57 4.71 9.09
C ILE A 148 2.05 4.30 8.97
N TYR A 149 2.35 3.01 9.00
CA TYR A 149 3.71 2.52 8.88
C TYR A 149 4.34 2.89 7.54
N ILE A 150 3.67 2.60 6.41
CA ILE A 150 4.13 2.94 5.06
C ILE A 150 4.33 4.46 4.92
N ALA A 151 3.39 5.26 5.43
CA ALA A 151 3.50 6.72 5.39
C ALA A 151 4.76 7.22 6.14
N VAL A 152 5.10 6.60 7.27
CA VAL A 152 6.24 7.01 8.10
C VAL A 152 7.57 6.43 7.61
N ALA A 153 7.60 5.16 7.20
CA ALA A 153 8.82 4.45 6.79
C ALA A 153 9.28 4.85 5.38
N ASP A 154 8.34 5.09 4.46
CA ASP A 154 8.65 5.34 3.05
C ASP A 154 8.34 6.78 2.62
N LEU A 155 7.10 7.22 2.84
CA LEU A 155 6.62 8.48 2.26
C LEU A 155 7.29 9.70 2.91
N ILE A 156 7.24 9.85 4.24
CA ILE A 156 7.81 11.00 4.96
C ILE A 156 9.31 11.18 4.66
N PRO A 157 10.16 10.13 4.72
CA PRO A 157 11.57 10.26 4.36
C PRO A 157 11.79 10.71 2.92
N SER A 158 10.98 10.25 1.97
CA SER A 158 11.08 10.68 0.56
C SER A 158 10.71 12.16 0.39
N LEU A 159 9.68 12.65 1.10
CA LEU A 159 9.26 14.05 1.08
C LEU A 159 10.34 14.96 1.67
N HIS A 160 10.99 14.55 2.77
CA HIS A 160 12.07 15.30 3.40
C HIS A 160 13.33 15.45 2.54
N ARG A 161 13.54 14.60 1.53
CA ARG A 161 14.66 14.76 0.57
C ARG A 161 14.44 15.95 -0.38
N ARG A 162 13.20 16.39 -0.59
CA ARG A 162 12.85 17.54 -1.44
C ARG A 162 12.69 18.80 -0.57
N THR A 163 13.79 19.49 -0.29
CA THR A 163 13.82 20.63 0.64
C THR A 163 13.45 21.99 0.01
N GLU A 164 13.11 22.02 -1.27
CA GLU A 164 12.69 23.24 -1.96
C GLU A 164 11.37 23.77 -1.39
N VAL A 165 11.36 25.02 -0.92
CA VAL A 165 10.19 25.65 -0.27
C VAL A 165 8.91 25.54 -1.12
N ARG A 166 9.01 25.71 -2.44
CA ARG A 166 7.87 25.58 -3.35
C ARG A 166 7.28 24.17 -3.33
N VAL A 167 8.13 23.15 -3.36
CA VAL A 167 7.73 21.74 -3.33
C VAL A 167 7.14 21.41 -1.96
N SER A 168 7.75 21.88 -0.86
CA SER A 168 7.22 21.69 0.48
C SER A 168 5.84 22.32 0.65
N LEU A 169 5.61 23.53 0.13
CA LEU A 169 4.29 24.16 0.14
C LEU A 169 3.25 23.36 -0.66
N GLN A 170 3.63 22.83 -1.83
CA GLN A 170 2.76 21.95 -2.62
C GLN A 170 2.41 20.67 -1.86
N GLN A 171 3.40 20.00 -1.25
CA GLN A 171 3.20 18.79 -0.45
C GLN A 171 2.27 19.04 0.74
N ILE A 172 2.52 20.10 1.52
CA ILE A 172 1.67 20.47 2.67
C ILE A 172 0.24 20.77 2.21
N SER A 173 0.08 21.50 1.09
CA SER A 173 -1.24 21.80 0.53
C SER A 173 -1.99 20.53 0.12
N LEU A 174 -1.33 19.58 -0.53
CA LEU A 174 -1.93 18.32 -0.97
C LEU A 174 -2.31 17.43 0.23
N ILE A 175 -1.44 17.31 1.22
CA ILE A 175 -1.72 16.56 2.46
C ILE A 175 -2.91 17.21 3.19
N SER A 176 -2.91 18.53 3.33
CA SER A 176 -4.01 19.26 3.97
C SER A 176 -5.33 19.07 3.23
N LEU A 177 -5.30 19.11 1.89
CA LEU A 177 -6.47 18.85 1.07
C LEU A 177 -7.01 17.42 1.29
N GLY A 178 -6.13 16.42 1.35
CA GLY A 178 -6.52 15.04 1.66
C GLY A 178 -7.18 14.90 3.04
N VAL A 179 -6.57 15.47 4.08
CA VAL A 179 -7.12 15.48 5.44
C VAL A 179 -8.48 16.18 5.49
N ILE A 180 -8.61 17.35 4.85
CA ILE A 180 -9.89 18.08 4.78
C ILE A 180 -10.94 17.25 4.05
N THR A 181 -10.58 16.56 2.97
CA THR A 181 -11.51 15.74 2.19
C THR A 181 -12.07 14.60 3.06
N ILE A 182 -11.20 13.90 3.80
CA ILE A 182 -11.61 12.84 4.72
C ILE A 182 -12.44 13.41 5.88
N TYR A 183 -12.03 14.53 6.47
CA TYR A 183 -12.76 15.19 7.55
C TYR A 183 -14.16 15.60 7.10
N MET A 184 -14.27 16.24 5.94
CA MET A 184 -15.56 16.69 5.39
C MET A 184 -16.45 15.48 5.13
N ALA A 185 -15.93 14.44 4.47
CA ALA A 185 -16.66 13.19 4.25
C ALA A 185 -17.20 12.62 5.57
N HIS A 186 -16.36 12.50 6.60
CA HIS A 186 -16.79 12.03 7.91
C HIS A 186 -17.84 12.94 8.57
N SER A 187 -17.65 14.26 8.54
CA SER A 187 -18.55 15.23 9.18
C SER A 187 -19.91 15.40 8.51
N THR A 188 -20.01 15.09 7.21
CA THR A 188 -21.31 15.08 6.50
C THR A 188 -22.08 13.77 6.67
N LEU A 189 -21.42 12.74 7.22
CA LEU A 189 -21.94 11.38 7.33
C LEU A 189 -22.29 10.97 8.77
N HIS A 190 -22.03 11.85 9.75
CA HIS A 190 -22.41 11.74 11.17
C HIS A 190 -23.17 12.99 11.61
#